data_AF-A0A1V1I2C8-F1
#
_entry.id   AF-A0A1V1I2C8-F1
#
_cell.length_a   1.000
_cell.length_b   1.000
_cell.length_c   1.000
_cell.angle_alpha   90.00
_cell.angle_beta   90.00
_cell.angle_gamma   90.00
#
_symmetry.space_group_name_H-M   'P 1'
#
loop_
_entity.id
_entity.type
_entity.pdbx_description
1 polymer ?
#
loop_
_entity_poly.entity_id
_entity_poly.type
_entity_poly.pdbx_seq_one_letter_code
_entity_poly.pdbx_strand_id
1 'polypeptide(L)'
;MNINQFSKEVASFIKNTDEFKAMNKSKLELDKNRNLKRQFDMYINKKNNLYSNYSLEDASKKVNQLNRDYNDFFNLPMVSNYIQKTKEFNNMMENFYKLIEKELLK
;
A
#
# COMPACT_ATOMS: atom_id res chain seq x y z
N MET A 1 -11.27 -5.55 -29.22
CA MET A 1 -10.22 -5.56 -28.18
C MET A 1 -10.78 -6.29 -26.96
N ASN A 2 -10.08 -7.29 -26.41
CA ASN A 2 -10.57 -8.07 -25.25
C ASN A 2 -10.24 -7.32 -23.94
N ILE A 3 -11.10 -7.44 -22.91
CA ILE A 3 -10.90 -6.86 -21.57
C ILE A 3 -9.52 -7.19 -20.97
N ASN A 4 -8.98 -8.37 -21.28
CA ASN A 4 -7.65 -8.80 -20.84
C ASN A 4 -6.50 -8.01 -21.50
N GLN A 5 -6.71 -7.48 -22.71
CA GLN A 5 -5.74 -6.62 -23.39
C GLN A 5 -5.79 -5.22 -22.76
N PHE A 6 -7.01 -4.70 -22.57
CA PHE A 6 -7.24 -3.39 -21.96
C PHE A 6 -6.70 -3.32 -20.52
N SER A 7 -6.90 -4.37 -19.72
CA SER A 7 -6.38 -4.41 -18.35
C SER A 7 -4.84 -4.35 -18.29
N LYS A 8 -4.15 -4.95 -19.26
CA LYS A 8 -2.69 -4.87 -19.38
C LYS A 8 -2.23 -3.46 -19.75
N GLU A 9 -2.94 -2.80 -20.66
CA GLU A 9 -2.64 -1.42 -21.06
C GLU A 9 -2.85 -0.44 -19.90
N VAL A 10 -3.99 -0.54 -19.21
CA VAL A 10 -4.28 0.23 -18.00
C VAL A 10 -3.20 0.01 -16.94
N ALA A 11 -2.80 -1.25 -16.68
CA ALA A 11 -1.72 -1.54 -15.75
C ALA A 11 -0.39 -0.91 -16.19
N SER A 12 -0.11 -0.85 -17.49
CA SER A 12 1.08 -0.19 -18.03
C SER A 12 1.02 1.32 -17.83
N PHE A 13 -0.12 1.96 -18.07
CA PHE A 13 -0.31 3.38 -17.80
C PHE A 13 -0.14 3.71 -16.32
N ILE A 14 -0.77 2.93 -15.42
CA ILE A 14 -0.61 3.08 -13.97
C ILE A 14 0.87 2.99 -13.57
N LYS A 15 1.61 2.00 -14.08
CA LYS A 15 3.05 1.85 -13.81
C LYS A 15 3.90 3.02 -14.29
N ASN A 16 3.41 3.77 -15.27
CA ASN A 16 4.11 4.92 -15.83
C ASN A 16 3.78 6.26 -15.16
N THR A 17 2.80 6.28 -14.24
CA THR A 17 2.48 7.46 -13.42
C THR A 17 3.63 7.85 -12.51
N ASP A 18 3.72 9.14 -12.18
CA ASP A 18 4.75 9.66 -11.29
C ASP A 18 4.57 9.14 -9.86
N GLU A 19 3.33 8.99 -9.41
CA GLU A 19 3.01 8.45 -8.10
C GLU A 19 3.45 6.98 -7.96
N PHE A 20 3.21 6.15 -8.98
CA PHE A 20 3.70 4.77 -8.96
C PHE A 20 5.23 4.72 -8.96
N LYS A 21 5.89 5.51 -9.81
CA LYS A 21 7.35 5.57 -9.87
C LYS A 21 7.95 6.04 -8.55
N ALA A 22 7.35 7.06 -7.93
CA ALA A 22 7.78 7.60 -6.64
C ALA A 22 7.60 6.57 -5.52
N MET A 23 6.46 5.90 -5.45
CA MET A 23 6.19 4.81 -4.50
C MET A 23 7.15 3.64 -4.71
N ASN A 24 7.37 3.22 -5.95
CA ASN A 24 8.26 2.10 -6.26
C ASN A 24 9.72 2.44 -5.92
N LYS A 25 10.16 3.67 -6.19
CA LYS A 25 11.49 4.14 -5.82
C LYS A 25 11.70 4.12 -4.30
N SER A 26 10.76 4.68 -3.52
CA SER A 26 10.87 4.70 -2.06
C SER A 26 10.79 3.28 -1.46
N LYS A 27 10.01 2.38 -2.07
CA LYS A 27 10.02 0.96 -1.73
C LYS A 27 11.39 0.31 -1.93
N LEU A 28 12.00 0.52 -3.10
CA LEU A 28 13.33 -0.02 -3.40
C LEU A 28 14.39 0.52 -2.45
N GLU A 29 14.29 1.79 -2.04
CA GLU A 29 15.18 2.38 -1.04
C GLU A 29 15.01 1.75 0.35
N LEU A 30 13.77 1.48 0.77
CA LEU A 30 13.49 0.75 2.01
C LEU A 30 14.03 -0.69 1.94
N ASP A 31 13.83 -1.38 0.82
CA ASP A 31 14.24 -2.77 0.60
C ASP A 31 15.76 -2.97 0.60
N LYS A 32 16.53 -1.93 0.23
CA LYS A 32 18.00 -1.95 0.33
C LYS A 32 18.47 -2.10 1.77
N ASN A 33 17.71 -1.61 2.73
CA ASN A 33 18.00 -1.82 4.15
C ASN A 33 17.33 -3.10 4.65
N ARG A 34 18.11 -4.20 4.70
CA ARG A 34 17.62 -5.52 5.12
C ARG A 34 16.92 -5.51 6.48
N ASN A 35 17.38 -4.69 7.43
CA ASN A 35 16.77 -4.61 8.75
C ASN A 35 15.40 -3.93 8.70
N LEU A 36 15.29 -2.80 7.99
CA LEU A 36 14.01 -2.09 7.82
C LEU A 36 13.00 -2.95 7.06
N LYS A 37 13.45 -3.59 5.98
CA LYS A 37 12.63 -4.54 5.23
C LYS A 37 12.10 -5.66 6.14
N ARG A 38 12.97 -6.29 6.92
CA ARG A 38 12.56 -7.36 7.86
C ARG A 38 11.52 -6.86 8.87
N GLN A 39 11.72 -5.66 9.44
CA GLN A 39 10.76 -5.09 10.39
C GLN A 39 9.41 -4.79 9.73
N PHE A 40 9.42 -4.28 8.50
CA PHE A 40 8.22 -4.04 7.71
C PHE A 40 7.48 -5.35 7.40
N ASP A 41 8.18 -6.37 6.92
CA ASP A 41 7.61 -7.69 6.62
C ASP A 41 7.02 -8.34 7.89
N MET A 42 7.70 -8.21 9.03
CA MET A 42 7.18 -8.68 10.32
C MET A 42 5.90 -7.94 10.73
N TYR A 43 5.82 -6.63 10.52
CA TYR A 43 4.61 -5.86 10.78
C TYR A 43 3.45 -6.36 9.90
N ILE A 44 3.68 -6.53 8.59
CA ILE A 44 2.66 -7.01 7.65
C ILE A 44 2.17 -8.40 8.04
N ASN A 45 3.09 -9.32 8.35
CA ASN A 45 2.74 -10.68 8.76
C ASN A 45 1.93 -10.69 10.07
N LYS A 46 2.34 -9.91 11.07
CA LYS A 46 1.57 -9.75 12.32
C LYS A 46 0.17 -9.20 12.04
N LYS A 47 0.07 -8.15 11.23
CA LYS A 47 -1.22 -7.54 10.86
C LYS A 47 -2.15 -8.53 10.16
N ASN A 48 -1.63 -9.26 9.18
CA ASN A 48 -2.41 -10.27 8.44
C ASN A 48 -2.86 -11.40 9.37
N ASN A 49 -1.97 -11.90 10.23
CA ASN A 49 -2.32 -12.91 11.23
C ASN A 49 -3.42 -12.43 12.18
N LEU A 50 -3.45 -11.13 12.52
CA LEU A 50 -4.54 -10.58 13.35
C LEU A 50 -5.88 -10.64 12.61
N TYR A 51 -5.93 -10.23 11.34
CA TYR A 51 -7.17 -10.31 10.56
C TYR A 51 -7.61 -11.75 10.23
N SER A 52 -6.68 -12.70 10.13
CA SER A 52 -7.01 -14.10 9.86
C SER A 52 -7.53 -14.86 11.09
N ASN A 53 -7.12 -14.48 12.30
CA ASN A 53 -7.38 -15.26 13.52
C ASN A 53 -8.38 -14.61 14.49
N TYR A 54 -8.83 -13.39 14.22
CA TYR A 54 -9.74 -12.67 15.10
C TYR A 54 -10.94 -12.13 14.32
N SER A 55 -12.03 -11.85 15.05
CA SER A 55 -13.15 -11.08 14.52
C SER A 55 -12.66 -9.73 14.00
N LEU A 56 -13.36 -9.14 13.03
CA LEU A 56 -13.00 -7.82 12.48
C LEU A 56 -12.85 -6.74 13.56
N GLU A 57 -13.69 -6.79 14.59
CA GLU A 57 -13.70 -5.84 15.69
C GLU A 57 -12.49 -6.04 16.62
N ASP A 58 -12.17 -7.27 17.00
CA ASP A 58 -11.02 -7.59 17.85
C ASP A 58 -9.69 -7.43 17.12
N ALA A 59 -9.64 -7.82 15.84
CA ALA A 59 -8.51 -7.60 14.96
C ALA A 59 -8.20 -6.10 14.88
N SER A 60 -9.21 -5.25 14.71
CA SER A 60 -9.02 -3.80 14.64
C SER A 60 -8.41 -3.23 15.92
N LYS A 61 -8.87 -3.66 17.11
CA LYS A 61 -8.27 -3.26 18.39
C LYS A 61 -6.81 -3.68 18.50
N LYS A 62 -6.50 -4.93 18.13
CA LYS A 62 -5.13 -5.47 18.17
C LYS A 62 -4.20 -4.82 17.14
N VAL A 63 -4.71 -4.51 15.94
CA VAL A 63 -3.96 -3.79 14.91
C VAL A 63 -3.67 -2.37 15.35
N ASN A 64 -4.59 -1.70 16.03
CA ASN A 64 -4.32 -0.37 16.60
C ASN A 64 -3.21 -0.42 17.65
N GLN A 65 -3.16 -1.45 18.49
CA GLN A 65 -2.02 -1.65 19.40
C GLN A 65 -0.72 -1.90 18.63
N LEU A 66 -0.74 -2.79 17.63
CA LEU A 66 0.42 -3.07 16.78
C LEU A 66 0.94 -1.79 16.09
N ASN A 67 0.06 -0.90 15.65
CA ASN A 67 0.44 0.37 15.06
C ASN A 67 1.16 1.29 16.06
N ARG A 68 0.72 1.29 17.33
CA ARG A 68 1.41 2.04 18.41
C ARG A 68 2.80 1.46 18.68
N ASP A 69 2.92 0.14 18.73
CA ASP A 69 4.19 -0.54 18.97
C ASP A 69 5.22 -0.26 17.84
N TYR A 70 4.74 0.02 16.63
CA TYR A 70 5.56 0.35 15.46
C TYR A 70 5.64 1.86 15.18
N ASN A 71 5.18 2.72 16.09
CA ASN A 71 5.15 4.17 15.87
C ASN A 71 6.54 4.73 15.54
N ASP A 72 7.56 4.36 16.30
CA ASP A 72 8.93 4.84 16.07
C ASP A 72 9.49 4.36 14.73
N PHE A 73 9.16 3.13 14.35
CA PHE A 73 9.53 2.56 13.06
C PHE A 73 8.89 3.33 11.90
N PHE A 74 7.60 3.68 12.02
CA PHE A 74 6.90 4.47 11.00
C PHE A 74 7.38 5.93 10.92
N ASN A 75 7.93 6.47 12.00
CA ASN A 75 8.53 7.80 12.04
C ASN A 75 9.96 7.85 11.44
N LEU A 76 10.57 6.70 11.13
CA LEU A 76 11.86 6.69 10.43
C LEU A 76 11.72 7.36 9.05
N PRO A 77 12.62 8.27 8.64
CA PRO A 77 12.46 9.04 7.42
C PRO A 77 12.22 8.21 6.16
N MET A 78 12.94 7.08 6.01
CA MET A 78 12.76 6.17 4.86
C MET A 78 11.38 5.50 4.86
N VAL A 79 10.89 5.11 6.03
CA VAL A 79 9.61 4.41 6.17
C VAL A 79 8.46 5.40 6.00
N SER A 80 8.55 6.56 6.66
CA SER A 80 7.59 7.66 6.52
C SER A 80 7.47 8.12 5.07
N ASN A 81 8.60 8.28 4.36
CA ASN A 81 8.60 8.63 2.94
C ASN A 81 7.89 7.56 2.09
N TYR A 82 8.18 6.27 2.31
CA TYR A 82 7.48 5.19 1.60
C TYR A 82 5.97 5.19 1.88
N ILE A 83 5.55 5.37 3.13
CA ILE A 83 4.14 5.45 3.52
C ILE A 83 3.46 6.64 2.84
N GLN A 84 4.09 7.80 2.83
CA GLN A 84 3.55 9.00 2.19
C GLN A 84 3.38 8.80 0.68
N LYS A 85 4.39 8.23 0.00
CA LYS A 85 4.29 7.92 -1.44
C LYS A 85 3.26 6.84 -1.76
N THR A 86 3.08 5.87 -0.86
CA THR A 86 2.01 4.88 -0.96
C THR A 86 0.64 5.54 -0.83
N LYS A 87 0.47 6.51 0.09
CA LYS A 87 -0.77 7.26 0.24
C LYS A 87 -1.11 8.08 -1.00
N GLU A 88 -0.12 8.79 -1.56
CA GLU A 88 -0.28 9.55 -2.82
C GLU A 88 -0.73 8.63 -3.97
N PHE A 89 -0.07 7.48 -4.15
CA PHE A 89 -0.45 6.50 -5.15
C PHE A 89 -1.86 5.93 -4.92
N ASN A 90 -2.20 5.59 -3.68
CA ASN A 90 -3.54 5.07 -3.35
C ASN A 90 -4.64 6.10 -3.61
N ASN A 91 -4.41 7.38 -3.32
CA ASN A 91 -5.37 8.44 -3.63
C ASN A 91 -5.60 8.58 -5.14
N MET A 92 -4.54 8.51 -5.95
CA MET A 92 -4.64 8.53 -7.40
C MET A 92 -5.40 7.31 -7.93
N MET A 93 -5.12 6.11 -7.39
CA MET A 93 -5.88 4.89 -7.71
C MET A 93 -7.34 4.99 -7.30
N GLU A 94 -7.67 5.55 -6.13
CA GLU A 94 -9.05 5.76 -5.68
C GLU A 94 -9.82 6.67 -6.66
N ASN A 95 -9.20 7.76 -7.11
CA ASN A 95 -9.79 8.63 -8.12
C ASN A 95 -10.00 7.89 -9.44
N PHE A 96 -9.05 7.06 -9.85
CA PHE A 96 -9.19 6.22 -11.04
C PHE A 96 -10.35 5.21 -10.91
N TYR A 97 -10.50 4.56 -9.76
CA TYR A 97 -11.63 3.66 -9.49
C TYR A 97 -12.97 4.39 -9.56
N LYS A 98 -13.08 5.58 -8.96
CA LYS A 98 -14.31 6.40 -9.03
C LYS A 98 -14.65 6.80 -10.46
N LEU A 99 -13.65 7.06 -11.31
CA LEU A 99 -13.88 7.35 -12.73
C LEU A 99 -14.45 6.13 -13.46
N ILE A 100 -13.90 4.93 -13.23
CA ILE A 100 -14.44 3.69 -13.81
C ILE A 100 -15.88 3.46 -13.35
N GLU A 101 -16.13 3.56 -12.04
CA GLU A 101 -17.45 3.37 -11.46
C GLU A 101 -18.48 4.33 -12.08
N LYS A 102 -18.13 5.60 -12.24
CA LYS A 102 -18.98 6.59 -12.89
C LYS A 102 -19.34 6.22 -14.33
N GLU A 103 -18.41 5.68 -15.11
CA GLU A 103 -18.70 5.26 -16.50
C GLU A 103 -19.50 3.95 -16.56
N LEU A 104 -19.42 3.09 -15.54
CA LEU A 104 -20.23 1.86 -15.46
C LEU A 104 -21.68 2.12 -15.01
N LEU A 105 -21.93 3.20 -14.27
CA LEU A 105 -23.25 3.58 -13.76
C LEU A 105 -24.02 4.55 -14.67
N LYS A 106 -23.42 4.97 -15.79
CA LYS A 106 -24.09 5.72 -16.87
C LYS A 106 -24.84 4.76 -17.79
#